data_AF-A0A7V7DVG6-F1
#
_entry.id   AF-A0A7V7DVG6-F1
#
_cell.length_a   1.000
_cell.length_b   1.000
_cell.length_c   1.000
_cell.angle_alpha   90.00
_cell.angle_beta   90.00
_cell.angle_gamma   90.00
#
_symmetry.space_group_name_H-M   'P 1'
#
loop_
_entity.id
_entity.type
_entity.pdbx_description
1 polymer ?
#
loop_
_entity_poly.entity_id
_entity_poly.type
_entity_poly.pdbx_seq_one_letter_code
_entity_poly.pdbx_strand_id
1 'polypeptide(L)' 'MGSIDEIKSAIAHLPEKEFNSFVDWFQEFEEKRWDKELEKDIAQGKLDNLAKEALNEFDTGKCSEL' A
#
# COMPACT_ATOMS: atom_id res chain seq x y z
N MET A 1 27.19 -3.79 -3.51
CA MET A 1 25.81 -3.99 -3.04
C MET A 1 25.87 -3.89 -1.53
N GLY A 2 25.24 -2.88 -0.94
CA GLY A 2 25.20 -2.79 0.50
C GLY A 2 24.28 -3.87 1.07
N SER A 3 24.63 -4.48 2.19
CA SER A 3 23.74 -5.41 2.88
C SER A 3 22.53 -4.65 3.45
N ILE A 4 21.45 -5.37 3.76
CA ILE A 4 20.29 -4.77 4.44
C ILE A 4 20.71 -4.12 5.77
N ASP A 5 21.70 -4.69 6.46
CA ASP A 5 22.20 -4.16 7.72
C ASP A 5 22.98 -2.85 7.53
N GLU A 6 23.71 -2.71 6.42
CA GLU A 6 24.38 -1.44 6.06
C GLU A 6 23.37 -0.34 5.74
N ILE A 7 22.27 -0.67 5.04
CA ILE A 7 21.19 0.29 4.75
C ILE A 7 20.50 0.74 6.04
N LYS A 8 20.15 -0.22 6.93
CA LYS A 8 19.56 0.10 8.24
C LYS A 8 20.49 0.99 9.06
N SER A 9 21.78 0.68 9.08
CA SER A 9 22.77 1.49 9.77
C SER A 9 22.84 2.89 9.18
N ALA A 10 22.88 3.03 7.85
CA ALA A 10 22.88 4.33 7.19
C ALA A 10 21.65 5.17 7.56
N ILE A 11 20.44 4.58 7.51
CA ILE A 11 19.20 5.25 7.88
C ILE A 11 19.22 5.69 9.36
N ALA A 12 19.71 4.83 10.25
CA ALA A 12 19.79 5.13 11.69
C ALA A 12 20.74 6.28 12.04
N HIS A 13 21.72 6.57 11.17
CA HIS A 13 22.68 7.66 11.37
C HIS A 13 22.33 8.92 10.57
N LEU A 14 21.18 8.98 9.88
CA LEU A 14 20.75 10.17 9.16
C LEU A 14 20.47 11.33 10.12
N PRO A 15 20.85 12.57 9.76
CA PRO A 15 20.35 13.76 10.44
C PRO A 15 18.82 13.85 10.35
N GLU A 16 18.17 14.43 11.35
CA GLU A 16 16.71 14.51 11.47
C GLU A 16 16.02 15.02 10.18
N LYS A 17 16.58 16.05 9.54
CA LYS A 17 16.04 16.59 8.28
C LYS A 17 16.06 15.56 7.14
N GLU A 18 17.16 14.83 7.00
CA GLU A 18 17.31 13.82 5.94
C GLU A 18 16.48 12.58 6.25
N PHE A 19 16.36 12.22 7.54
CA PHE A 19 15.48 11.16 7.99
C PHE A 19 14.01 11.47 7.66
N ASN A 20 13.54 12.69 7.93
CA ASN A 20 12.17 13.09 7.59
C ASN A 20 11.93 13.03 6.08
N SER A 21 12.86 13.54 5.26
CA SER A 21 12.78 13.40 3.80
C SER A 21 12.78 11.94 3.33
N PHE A 22 13.53 11.06 4.01
CA PHE A 22 13.50 9.62 3.74
C PHE A 22 12.13 9.02 4.07
N VAL A 23 11.52 9.39 5.20
CA VAL A 23 10.19 8.92 5.60
C VAL A 23 9.13 9.33 4.58
N ASP A 24 9.12 10.61 4.17
CA ASP A 24 8.16 11.12 3.17
C ASP A 24 8.29 10.34 1.85
N TRP A 25 9.52 10.16 1.37
CA TRP A 25 9.77 9.37 0.16
C TRP A 25 9.38 7.90 0.32
N PHE A 26 9.67 7.30 1.48
CA PHE A 26 9.40 5.89 1.73
C PHE A 26 7.90 5.60 1.77
N GLN A 27 7.10 6.51 2.33
CA GLN A 27 5.64 6.42 2.28
C GLN A 27 5.12 6.39 0.84
N GLU A 28 5.52 7.35 0.00
CA GLU A 28 5.14 7.32 -1.42
C GLU A 28 5.61 6.05 -2.15
N PHE A 29 6.78 5.54 -1.78
CA PHE A 29 7.32 4.31 -2.36
C PHE A 29 6.48 3.09 -1.95
N GLU A 30 6.07 2.99 -0.69
CA GLU A 30 5.20 1.93 -0.21
C GLU A 30 3.80 2.03 -0.81
N GLU A 31 3.23 3.22 -0.93
CA GLU A 31 1.95 3.47 -1.63
C GLU A 31 2.01 2.96 -3.07
N LYS A 32 3.03 3.36 -3.84
CA LYS A 32 3.22 2.90 -5.23
C LYS A 32 3.42 1.39 -5.34
N ARG A 33 3.99 0.75 -4.30
CA ARG A 33 4.14 -0.70 -4.25
C ARG A 33 2.81 -1.38 -3.93
N TRP A 34 2.05 -0.82 -3.01
CA TRP A 34 0.73 -1.28 -2.65
C TRP A 34 -0.21 -1.21 -3.85
N ASP A 35 -0.25 -0.08 -4.57
CA ASP A 35 -1.05 0.08 -5.79
C ASP A 35 -0.77 -1.02 -6.81
N LYS A 36 0.51 -1.34 -7.05
CA LYS A 36 0.91 -2.39 -8.00
C LYS A 36 0.45 -3.78 -7.58
N GLU A 37 0.59 -4.13 -6.29
CA GLU A 37 0.12 -5.44 -5.82
C GLU A 37 -1.42 -5.49 -5.82
N LEU A 38 -2.10 -4.40 -5.50
CA LEU A 38 -3.54 -4.30 -5.58
C LEU A 38 -4.04 -4.48 -7.03
N GLU A 39 -3.47 -3.77 -7.99
CA GLU A 39 -3.79 -3.91 -9.42
C GLU A 39 -3.61 -5.35 -9.92
N LYS A 40 -2.53 -6.00 -9.48
CA LYS A 40 -2.26 -7.40 -9.80
C LYS A 40 -3.28 -8.34 -9.16
N ASP A 41 -3.68 -8.11 -7.91
CA ASP A 41 -4.69 -8.90 -7.24
C ASP A 41 -6.08 -8.72 -7.87
N ILE A 42 -6.41 -7.51 -8.31
CA ILE A 42 -7.58 -7.21 -9.15
C ILE A 42 -7.50 -7.99 -10.46
N ALA A 43 -6.38 -7.92 -11.18
CA ALA A 43 -6.21 -8.62 -12.45
C ALA A 43 -6.27 -10.16 -12.30
N GLN A 44 -5.95 -10.68 -11.11
CA GLN A 44 -6.08 -12.09 -10.76
C GLN A 44 -7.50 -12.49 -10.30
N GLY A 45 -8.44 -11.55 -10.24
CA GLY A 45 -9.82 -11.78 -9.80
C GLY A 45 -9.94 -12.12 -8.31
N LYS A 46 -8.91 -11.86 -7.49
CA LYS A 46 -8.93 -12.20 -6.06
C LYS A 46 -10.00 -11.42 -5.29
N LEU A 47 -10.31 -10.22 -5.77
CA LEU A 47 -11.28 -9.33 -5.14
C LEU A 47 -12.70 -9.49 -5.72
N ASP A 48 -12.90 -10.36 -6.71
CA ASP A 48 -14.20 -10.54 -7.38
C ASP A 48 -15.31 -10.98 -6.42
N ASN A 49 -14.97 -11.81 -5.42
CA ASN A 49 -15.93 -12.26 -4.42
C ASN A 49 -16.39 -11.11 -3.52
N LEU A 50 -15.45 -10.24 -3.12
CA LEU A 50 -15.76 -9.05 -2.32
C LEU A 50 -16.61 -8.07 -3.14
N ALA A 51 -16.30 -7.90 -4.42
CA ALA A 51 -17.11 -7.07 -5.32
C ALA A 51 -18.54 -7.59 -5.46
N LYS A 52 -18.72 -8.91 -5.62
CA LYS A 52 -20.05 -9.55 -5.68
C LYS A 52 -20.83 -9.39 -4.38
N GLU A 53 -20.16 -9.55 -3.24
CA GLU A 53 -20.78 -9.37 -1.93
C GLU A 53 -21.27 -7.94 -1.76
N ALA A 54 -20.41 -6.94 -2.02
CA ALA A 54 -20.76 -5.53 -1.92
C ALA A 54 -21.95 -5.15 -2.82
N LEU A 55 -21.98 -5.65 -4.06
CA LEU A 55 -23.12 -5.45 -4.96
C LEU A 55 -24.42 -6.06 -4.42
N ASN A 56 -24.35 -7.29 -3.89
CA ASN A 56 -25.52 -7.93 -3.29
C ASN A 56 -26.02 -7.19 -2.04
N GLU A 57 -25.12 -6.67 -1.22
CA GLU A 57 -25.50 -5.85 -0.06
C GLU A 57 -26.14 -4.52 -0.45
N PHE A 58 -25.64 -3.88 -1.51
CA PHE A 58 -26.26 -2.69 -2.09
C PHE A 58 -27.67 -3.00 -2.64
N ASP A 59 -27.81 -4.06 -3.43
CA ASP A 59 -29.10 -4.47 -4.01
C ASP A 59 -30.12 -4.86 -2.93
N THR A 60 -29.66 -5.41 -1.81
CA THR A 60 -30.53 -5.75 -0.67
C THR A 60 -30.78 -4.58 0.29
N GLY A 61 -30.32 -3.37 -0.05
CA GLY A 61 -30.55 -2.15 0.72
C GLY A 61 -29.81 -2.10 2.07
N LYS A 62 -28.77 -2.92 2.23
CA LYS A 62 -27.93 -2.95 3.44
C LYS A 62 -26.83 -1.89 3.42
N CYS A 63 -26.47 -1.41 2.23
CA CYS A 63 -25.58 -0.28 2.03
C CYS A 63 -26.23 0.74 1.09
N SER A 64 -25.88 2.02 1.27
CA SER A 64 -26.31 3.13 0.43
C SER A 64 -25.10 3.91 -0.08
N GLU A 65 -25.33 4.79 -1.05
CA GLU A 65 -24.33 5.80 -1.42
C GLU A 65 -23.94 6.65 -0.21
N LEU A 66 -22.69 7.13 -0.23
CA LEU A 66 -22.08 7.98 0.80
C LEU A 66 -22.62 9.41 0.75
#